data_AF-A0A1Y2S861-F1
#
_entry.id   AF-A0A1Y2S861-F1
#
_cell.length_a   1.000
_cell.length_b   1.000
_cell.length_c   1.000
_cell.angle_alpha   90.00
_cell.angle_beta   90.00
_cell.angle_gamma   90.00
#
_symmetry.space_group_name_H-M   'P 1'
#
loop_
_entity.id
_entity.type
_entity.pdbx_description
1 polymer ?
#
loop_
_entity_poly.entity_id
_entity_poly.type
_entity_poly.pdbx_seq_one_letter_code
_entity_poly.pdbx_strand_id
1 'polypeptide(L)'
;MMVIQACCEEDVEELIGDWRPGRRGVVYRPGRMPINDIIVVAQELITHGVIGRVKIRKLQRNEGTEEFSDQFKAIEYINAARCHFNMSRTESERLTMTEFQMMLKAKFPDEKGFTREEYDAVIDNDDRRTGELMSGKRRLVSMKK
;
A
#
# COMPACT_ATOMS: atom_id res chain seq x y z
N MET A 1 6.02 -21.73 11.90
CA MET A 1 6.25 -20.27 11.78
C MET A 1 4.91 -19.61 11.49
N MET A 2 4.33 -18.90 12.46
CA MET A 2 3.08 -18.15 12.25
C MET A 2 3.38 -16.66 12.22
N VAL A 3 2.75 -15.93 11.31
CA VAL A 3 3.00 -14.49 11.05
C VAL A 3 2.91 -13.69 12.35
N ILE A 4 1.88 -13.94 13.16
CA ILE A 4 1.64 -13.22 14.41
C ILE A 4 2.78 -13.46 15.42
N GLN A 5 3.23 -14.71 15.60
CA GLN A 5 4.38 -15.01 16.47
C GLN A 5 5.67 -14.34 16.01
N ALA A 6 5.87 -14.17 14.71
CA ALA A 6 7.05 -13.47 14.17
C ALA A 6 7.02 -11.96 14.43
N CYS A 7 5.84 -11.40 14.73
CA CYS A 7 5.64 -10.00 15.07
C CYS A 7 5.58 -9.75 16.59
N CYS A 8 5.77 -10.78 17.41
CA CYS A 8 5.71 -10.69 18.86
C CYS A 8 7.00 -11.23 19.50
N GLU A 9 7.50 -10.54 20.52
CA GLU A 9 8.62 -11.04 21.34
C GLU A 9 8.14 -12.09 22.35
N GLU A 10 6.87 -12.02 22.74
CA GLU A 10 6.21 -12.96 23.65
C GLU A 10 5.72 -14.20 22.91
N ASP A 11 5.63 -15.32 23.65
CA ASP A 11 4.99 -16.53 23.14
C ASP A 11 3.47 -16.34 23.07
N VAL A 12 2.94 -16.46 21.86
CA VAL A 12 1.50 -16.31 21.58
C VAL A 12 0.82 -17.65 21.28
N GLU A 13 1.47 -18.80 21.49
CA GLU A 13 0.89 -20.13 21.25
C GLU A 13 -0.48 -20.32 21.94
N GLU A 14 -0.66 -19.81 23.16
CA GLU A 14 -1.95 -19.90 23.85
C GLU A 14 -3.07 -19.13 23.10
N LEU A 15 -2.70 -18.05 22.42
CA LEU A 15 -3.64 -17.22 21.66
C LEU A 15 -3.92 -17.83 20.29
N ILE A 16 -2.88 -18.14 19.52
CA ILE A 16 -2.99 -18.50 18.09
C ILE A 16 -2.88 -20.00 17.82
N GLY A 17 -2.66 -20.81 18.85
CA GLY A 17 -2.51 -22.26 18.74
C GLY A 17 -1.11 -22.70 18.34
N ASP A 18 -0.91 -24.01 18.21
CA ASP A 18 0.36 -24.59 17.81
C ASP A 18 0.19 -25.82 16.89
N TRP A 19 1.26 -26.18 16.19
CA TRP A 19 1.30 -27.36 15.33
C TRP A 19 2.08 -28.46 16.04
N ARG A 20 1.39 -29.54 16.45
CA ARG A 20 2.00 -30.66 17.18
C ARG A 20 2.08 -31.93 16.34
N PRO A 21 3.10 -32.77 16.53
CA PRO A 21 3.13 -34.08 15.93
C PRO A 21 1.99 -34.95 16.50
N GLY A 22 1.27 -35.60 15.61
CA GLY A 22 0.22 -36.58 15.88
C GLY A 22 0.54 -37.93 15.25
N ARG A 23 -0.33 -38.93 15.48
CA ARG A 23 -0.10 -40.32 15.01
C ARG A 23 -0.02 -40.47 13.48
N ARG A 24 -0.55 -39.52 12.71
CA ARG A 24 -0.60 -39.57 11.23
C ARG A 24 -0.06 -38.30 10.56
N GLY A 25 0.84 -37.57 11.23
CA GLY A 25 1.40 -36.32 10.71
C GLY A 25 1.25 -35.17 11.70
N VAL A 26 1.16 -33.93 11.22
CA VAL A 26 1.07 -32.74 12.07
C VAL A 26 -0.41 -32.36 12.26
N VAL A 27 -0.79 -32.03 13.49
CA VAL A 27 -2.15 -31.62 13.86
C VAL A 27 -2.10 -30.22 14.46
N TYR A 28 -2.98 -29.34 13.99
CA TYR A 28 -3.16 -28.02 14.58
C TYR A 28 -3.98 -28.13 15.87
N ARG A 29 -3.47 -27.57 16.96
CA ARG A 29 -4.24 -27.36 18.18
C ARG A 29 -4.66 -25.90 18.24
N PRO A 30 -5.97 -25.62 18.26
CA PRO A 30 -6.46 -24.25 18.31
C PRO A 30 -6.09 -23.59 19.65
N GLY A 31 -5.71 -22.32 19.58
CA GLY A 31 -5.59 -21.44 20.73
C GLY A 31 -6.92 -20.79 21.10
N ARG A 32 -6.86 -19.72 21.91
CA ARG A 32 -8.03 -18.93 22.31
C ARG A 32 -8.69 -18.17 21.15
N MET A 33 -7.92 -17.82 20.12
CA MET A 33 -8.40 -17.08 18.95
C MET A 33 -8.89 -18.02 17.84
N PRO A 34 -10.07 -17.78 17.24
CA PRO A 34 -10.54 -18.51 16.07
C PRO A 34 -9.60 -18.36 14.86
N ILE A 35 -9.47 -19.42 14.05
CA ILE A 35 -8.59 -19.42 12.85
C ILE A 35 -8.93 -18.29 11.87
N ASN A 36 -10.20 -17.96 11.69
CA ASN A 36 -10.62 -16.90 10.77
C ASN A 36 -10.04 -15.55 11.18
N ASP A 37 -10.02 -15.26 12.49
CA ASP A 37 -9.50 -14.00 13.02
C ASP A 37 -7.97 -13.96 12.89
N ILE A 38 -7.30 -15.11 13.13
CA ILE A 38 -5.85 -15.26 12.92
C ILE A 38 -5.48 -14.92 11.47
N ILE A 39 -6.24 -15.41 10.49
CA ILE A 39 -6.00 -15.17 9.07
C ILE A 39 -6.13 -13.68 8.74
N VAL A 40 -7.19 -13.02 9.24
CA VAL A 40 -7.41 -11.58 9.00
C VAL A 40 -6.27 -10.76 9.60
N VAL A 41 -5.89 -11.03 10.84
CA VAL A 41 -4.79 -10.33 11.52
C VAL A 41 -3.47 -10.55 10.77
N ALA A 42 -3.17 -11.79 10.38
CA ALA A 42 -1.96 -12.09 9.62
C ALA A 42 -1.93 -11.38 8.26
N GLN A 43 -3.07 -11.29 7.57
CA GLN A 43 -3.20 -10.58 6.30
C GLN A 43 -2.92 -9.09 6.45
N GLU A 44 -3.46 -8.45 7.49
CA GLU A 44 -3.22 -7.03 7.77
C GLU A 44 -1.74 -6.79 8.14
N LEU A 45 -1.13 -7.66 8.94
CA LEU A 45 0.30 -7.58 9.28
C LEU A 45 1.20 -7.64 8.03
N ILE A 46 0.92 -8.55 7.10
CA ILE A 46 1.68 -8.65 5.84
C ILE A 46 1.41 -7.42 4.96
N THR A 47 0.15 -7.02 4.84
CA THR A 47 -0.28 -5.90 3.99
C THR A 47 0.38 -4.61 4.45
N HIS A 48 0.42 -4.35 5.75
CA HIS A 48 0.96 -3.10 6.26
C HIS A 48 2.46 -3.13 6.50
N GLY A 49 2.98 -4.26 6.99
CA GLY A 49 4.39 -4.44 7.33
C GLY A 49 5.30 -4.62 6.10
N VAL A 50 4.86 -5.40 5.12
CA VAL A 50 5.70 -5.80 3.97
C VAL A 50 5.28 -5.14 2.66
N ILE A 51 3.98 -5.14 2.34
CA ILE A 51 3.48 -4.66 1.04
C ILE A 51 3.35 -3.13 1.04
N GLY A 52 2.81 -2.58 2.12
CA GLY A 52 2.42 -1.18 2.21
C GLY A 52 1.07 -0.92 1.54
N ARG A 53 0.25 -0.08 2.18
CA ARG A 53 -1.07 0.30 1.66
C ARG A 53 -1.23 1.82 1.63
N VAL A 54 -0.47 2.47 0.76
CA VAL A 54 -0.56 3.92 0.57
C VAL A 54 -0.90 4.25 -0.87
N LYS A 55 -1.90 5.12 -1.07
CA LYS A 55 -2.20 5.69 -2.39
C LYS A 55 -1.13 6.71 -2.74
N ILE A 56 -0.13 6.29 -3.51
CA ILE A 56 0.86 7.16 -4.13
C ILE A 56 0.26 7.66 -5.45
N ARG A 57 0.17 8.98 -5.67
CA ARG A 57 -0.28 9.49 -6.97
C ARG A 57 0.82 9.20 -7.99
N LYS A 58 0.49 8.42 -9.01
CA LYS A 58 1.39 8.19 -10.15
C LYS A 58 1.05 9.22 -11.23
N LEU A 59 2.01 10.08 -11.57
CA LEU A 59 1.90 10.92 -12.75
C LEU A 59 1.98 10.03 -13.99
N GLN A 60 1.17 10.33 -15.00
CA GLN A 60 1.09 9.56 -16.25
C GLN A 60 2.45 9.38 -16.94
N ARG A 61 3.37 10.34 -16.77
CA ARG A 61 4.73 10.31 -17.33
C ARG A 61 5.61 9.17 -16.75
N ASN A 62 5.29 8.66 -15.56
CA ASN A 62 6.08 7.68 -14.83
C ASN A 62 5.43 6.27 -14.78
N GLU A 63 4.34 6.03 -15.52
CA GLU A 63 3.64 4.73 -15.56
C GLU A 63 4.43 3.62 -16.29
N GLY A 64 5.55 3.94 -16.95
CA GLY A 64 6.31 2.99 -17.77
C GLY A 64 7.37 2.15 -17.05
N THR A 65 7.64 2.39 -15.77
CA THR A 65 8.69 1.70 -15.01
C THR A 65 8.05 0.75 -13.98
N GLU A 66 8.33 -0.54 -14.13
CA GLU A 66 7.83 -1.71 -13.39
C GLU A 66 7.29 -1.42 -11.97
N GLU A 67 5.98 -1.63 -11.79
CA GLU A 67 5.21 -1.06 -10.66
C GLU A 67 5.29 -1.82 -9.33
N PHE A 68 5.87 -3.03 -9.31
CA PHE A 68 5.94 -3.88 -8.12
C PHE A 68 7.26 -4.65 -8.08
N SER A 69 7.85 -4.74 -6.89
CA SER A 69 8.99 -5.63 -6.67
C SER A 69 8.50 -7.07 -6.51
N ASP A 70 9.24 -8.00 -7.09
CA ASP A 70 9.05 -9.45 -6.98
C ASP A 70 9.33 -10.00 -5.57
N GLN A 71 10.14 -9.29 -4.79
CA GLN A 71 10.58 -9.74 -3.47
C GLN A 71 10.77 -8.57 -2.50
N PHE A 72 10.52 -8.83 -1.22
CA PHE A 72 10.84 -7.87 -0.16
C PHE A 72 12.28 -8.06 0.33
N LYS A 73 13.13 -7.05 0.10
CA LYS A 73 14.51 -7.03 0.57
C LYS A 73 14.66 -6.13 1.80
N ALA A 74 14.65 -6.74 2.98
CA ALA A 74 14.70 -6.03 4.26
C ALA A 74 15.90 -5.08 4.40
N ILE A 75 17.08 -5.48 3.91
CA ILE A 75 18.31 -4.65 4.00
C ILE A 75 18.19 -3.38 3.15
N GLU A 76 17.65 -3.49 1.93
CA GLU A 76 17.43 -2.33 1.06
C GLU A 76 16.41 -1.38 1.68
N TYR A 77 15.32 -1.93 2.23
CA TYR A 77 14.31 -1.18 2.96
C TYR A 77 14.89 -0.40 4.16
N ILE A 78 15.61 -1.08 5.05
CA ILE A 78 16.22 -0.46 6.24
C ILE A 78 17.18 0.66 5.82
N ASN A 79 18.03 0.41 4.83
CA ASN A 79 18.97 1.42 4.35
C ASN A 79 18.26 2.62 3.72
N ALA A 80 17.20 2.40 2.94
CA ALA A 80 16.40 3.47 2.37
C ALA A 80 15.74 4.32 3.48
N ALA A 81 15.18 3.69 4.51
CA ALA A 81 14.57 4.39 5.64
C ALA A 81 15.59 5.27 6.38
N ARG A 82 16.78 4.73 6.65
CA ARG A 82 17.89 5.50 7.25
C ARG A 82 18.32 6.67 6.38
N CYS A 83 18.50 6.47 5.09
CA CYS A 83 18.95 7.51 4.16
C CYS A 83 17.89 8.59 3.93
N HIS A 84 16.61 8.23 3.82
CA HIS A 84 15.54 9.19 3.56
C HIS A 84 15.10 9.94 4.83
N PHE A 85 15.13 9.33 6.00
CA PHE A 85 14.56 9.92 7.21
C PHE A 85 15.60 10.21 8.31
N ASN A 86 16.88 9.94 8.09
CA ASN A 86 17.96 10.12 9.07
C ASN A 86 17.71 9.39 10.41
N MET A 87 16.99 8.27 10.35
CA MET A 87 16.63 7.48 11.52
C MET A 87 17.72 6.46 11.89
N SER A 88 17.68 6.02 13.15
CA SER A 88 18.57 4.97 13.63
C SER A 88 18.24 3.62 13.01
N ARG A 89 19.18 2.67 13.04
CA ARG A 89 18.95 1.32 12.50
C ARG A 89 17.79 0.61 13.21
N THR A 90 17.74 0.69 14.53
CA THR A 90 16.71 0.05 15.36
C THR A 90 15.32 0.61 15.10
N GLU A 91 15.23 1.92 14.85
CA GLU A 91 13.99 2.58 14.48
C GLU A 91 13.55 2.20 13.05
N SER A 92 14.52 2.11 12.12
CA SER A 92 14.26 1.70 10.73
C SER A 92 13.76 0.26 10.63
N GLU A 93 14.27 -0.64 11.48
CA GLU A 93 13.85 -2.04 11.54
C GLU A 93 12.41 -2.21 12.03
N ARG A 94 11.93 -1.28 12.87
CA ARG A 94 10.57 -1.30 13.43
C ARG A 94 9.54 -0.58 12.56
N LEU A 95 10.00 0.16 11.57
CA LEU A 95 9.14 0.91 10.67
C LEU A 95 8.39 -0.04 9.74
N THR A 96 7.09 0.15 9.56
CA THR A 96 6.29 -0.63 8.61
C THR A 96 6.38 -0.07 7.19
N MET A 97 6.22 -0.91 6.16
CA MET A 97 6.22 -0.46 4.76
C MET A 97 5.16 0.63 4.50
N THR A 98 3.99 0.53 5.13
CA THR A 98 2.95 1.56 5.02
C THR A 98 3.43 2.91 5.55
N GLU A 99 4.01 2.95 6.76
CA GLU A 99 4.55 4.18 7.33
C GLU A 99 5.68 4.76 6.48
N PHE A 100 6.58 3.90 5.99
CA PHE A 100 7.64 4.29 5.07
C PHE A 100 7.10 5.00 3.83
N GLN A 101 6.09 4.41 3.17
CA GLN A 101 5.43 5.02 2.01
C GLN A 101 4.71 6.33 2.36
N MET A 102 4.05 6.41 3.53
CA MET A 102 3.42 7.65 3.98
C MET A 102 4.44 8.76 4.21
N MET A 103 5.57 8.45 4.84
CA MET A 103 6.64 9.41 5.09
C MET A 103 7.33 9.84 3.80
N LEU A 104 7.52 8.94 2.83
CA LEU A 104 8.00 9.32 1.50
C LEU A 104 7.06 10.31 0.84
N LYS A 105 5.75 10.06 0.88
CA LYS A 105 4.73 10.97 0.34
C LYS A 105 4.72 12.33 1.05
N ALA A 106 4.94 12.35 2.37
CA ALA A 106 5.02 13.59 3.12
C ALA A 106 6.30 14.40 2.80
N LYS A 107 7.43 13.71 2.59
CA LYS A 107 8.72 14.33 2.26
C LYS A 107 8.79 14.82 0.80
N PHE A 108 8.17 14.07 -0.10
CA PHE A 108 8.10 14.36 -1.53
C PHE A 108 6.63 14.46 -1.95
N PRO A 109 5.93 15.56 -1.60
CA PRO A 109 4.56 15.77 -2.01
C PRO A 109 4.46 15.83 -3.54
N ASP A 110 3.35 15.32 -4.07
CA ASP A 110 3.14 15.07 -5.49
C ASP A 110 3.55 16.26 -6.38
N GLU A 111 4.35 16.01 -7.43
CA GLU A 111 4.70 17.01 -8.43
C GLU A 111 3.45 17.49 -9.19
N LYS A 112 3.43 18.76 -9.61
CA LYS A 112 2.33 19.32 -10.41
C LYS A 112 2.13 18.51 -11.70
N GLY A 113 0.99 17.85 -11.83
CA GLY A 113 0.57 17.11 -13.02
C GLY A 113 -0.73 16.35 -12.78
N PHE A 114 -1.38 15.93 -13.85
CA PHE A 114 -2.57 15.08 -13.78
C PHE A 114 -2.15 13.60 -13.69
N THR A 115 -2.88 12.82 -12.90
CA THR A 115 -2.85 11.36 -13.07
C THR A 115 -3.52 11.01 -14.41
N ARG A 116 -3.30 9.81 -14.94
CA ARG A 116 -3.96 9.37 -16.17
C ARG A 116 -5.48 9.49 -16.10
N GLU A 117 -6.06 9.04 -14.99
CA GLU A 117 -7.50 9.12 -14.74
C GLU A 117 -8.01 10.56 -14.75
N GLU A 118 -7.25 11.50 -14.19
CA GLU A 118 -7.61 12.91 -14.19
C GLU A 118 -7.46 13.53 -15.59
N TYR A 119 -6.43 13.13 -16.34
CA TYR A 119 -6.25 13.57 -17.72
C TYR A 119 -7.38 13.06 -18.63
N ASP A 120 -7.70 11.76 -18.54
CA ASP A 120 -8.78 11.12 -19.29
C ASP A 120 -10.14 11.75 -18.92
N ALA A 121 -10.39 12.02 -17.63
CA ALA A 121 -11.60 12.71 -17.19
C ALA A 121 -11.71 14.15 -17.71
N VAL A 122 -10.60 14.87 -17.82
CA VAL A 122 -10.56 16.22 -18.38
C VAL A 122 -10.83 16.19 -19.88
N ILE A 123 -10.20 15.27 -20.61
CA ILE A 123 -10.41 15.08 -22.06
C ILE A 123 -11.86 14.67 -22.34
N ASP A 124 -12.40 13.69 -21.63
CA ASP A 124 -13.79 13.25 -21.79
C ASP A 124 -14.79 14.38 -21.54
N ASN A 125 -14.51 15.25 -20.57
CA ASN A 125 -15.36 16.40 -20.26
C ASN A 125 -15.26 17.48 -21.36
N ASP A 126 -14.06 17.69 -21.91
CA ASP A 126 -13.85 18.63 -23.01
C ASP A 126 -14.48 18.13 -24.32
N ASP A 127 -14.37 16.83 -24.62
CA ASP A 127 -15.02 16.18 -25.76
C ASP A 127 -16.54 16.25 -25.63
N ARG A 128 -17.09 16.00 -24.43
CA ARG A 128 -18.53 16.15 -24.15
C ARG A 128 -18.98 17.59 -24.35
N ARG A 129 -18.22 18.55 -23.83
CA ARG A 129 -18.50 19.99 -24.00
C ARG A 129 -18.48 20.39 -25.48
N THR A 130 -17.50 19.89 -26.23
CA THR A 130 -17.35 20.14 -27.66
C THR A 130 -18.51 19.53 -28.45
N GLY A 131 -18.92 18.29 -28.11
CA GLY A 131 -20.11 17.65 -28.69
C GLY A 131 -21.41 18.39 -28.40
N GLU A 132 -21.58 18.97 -27.21
CA GLU A 132 -22.73 19.80 -26.86
C GLU A 132 -22.77 21.15 -27.60
N LEU A 133 -21.60 21.75 -27.87
CA LEU A 133 -21.47 22.94 -28.71
C LEU A 133 -21.79 22.63 -30.17
N MET A 134 -21.24 21.53 -30.70
CA MET A 134 -21.46 21.09 -32.09
C MET A 134 -22.91 20.66 -32.36
N SER A 135 -23.58 20.07 -31.37
CA SER A 135 -25.02 19.72 -31.44
C SER A 135 -25.96 20.89 -31.15
N GLY A 136 -25.43 22.07 -30.84
CA GLY A 136 -26.21 23.29 -30.57
C GLY A 136 -26.97 23.30 -29.23
N LYS A 137 -26.77 22.28 -28.38
CA LYS A 137 -27.37 22.19 -27.02
C LYS A 137 -26.74 23.19 -26.04
N ARG A 138 -25.50 23.64 -26.30
CA ARG A 138 -24.85 24.74 -25.59
C ARG A 138 -24.44 25.84 -26.57
N ARG A 139 -24.53 27.11 -26.15
CA ARG A 139 -24.02 28.27 -26.89
C ARG A 139 -22.86 28.90 -26.12
N LEU A 140 -21.84 29.37 -26.82
CA LEU A 140 -20.74 30.11 -26.22
C LEU A 140 -21.28 31.42 -25.62
N VAL A 141 -21.13 31.58 -24.31
CA VAL A 141 -21.45 32.84 -23.64
C VAL A 141 -20.24 33.76 -23.81
N SER A 142 -20.42 34.88 -24.50
CA SER A 142 -19.40 35.93 -24.61
C SER A 142 -19.06 36.46 -23.21
N MET A 143 -17.79 36.44 -22.82
CA MET A 143 -17.32 37.13 -21.63
C MET A 143 -17.58 38.63 -21.80
N LYS A 144 -18.46 39.20 -20.97
CA LYS A 144 -18.57 40.66 -20.83
C LYS A 144 -17.23 41.19 -20.29
N LYS A 145 -16.63 42.11 -21.04
CA LYS A 145 -15.47 42.91 -20.63
C LYS A 145 -15.73 43.64 -19.32
#